data_AF-A0A2I0IW07-F1
#
_entry.id   AF-A0A2I0IW07-F1
#
_cell.length_a   1.000
_cell.length_b   1.000
_cell.length_c   1.000
_cell.angle_alpha   90.00
_cell.angle_beta   90.00
_cell.angle_gamma   90.00
#
_symmetry.space_group_name_H-M   'P 1'
#
loop_
_entity.id
_entity.type
_entity.pdbx_description
1 polymer ?
#
loop_
_entity_poly.entity_id
_entity_poly.type
_entity_poly.pdbx_seq_one_letter_code
_entity_poly.pdbx_strand_id
1 'polypeptide(L)'
;MTRDAWVFLFLSLLSFLSAMPLFVNTSSPYSSQRPSHASECDALLQFNQTFTISRDASAYNCDFRNFFWANTSYPKTASWQKGTDCCSWDGVTCHMSKDYVIGLDLSCSWLRGALHSNSTLFSLRNLQRLNLAGTFPISIFHLPNLRSLALTYNFNLTGTLPHTNWSSSPLVRLSLSYTKFHGPIPDSVGNLTSLEYLALIDSEFTGSLPPTIGNLDRLSFLALGGINLSGT
;
A
#
# COMPACT_ATOMS: atom_id res chain seq x y z
N MET A 1 31.04 38.39 58.36
CA MET A 1 32.43 38.85 58.63
C MET A 1 33.35 37.81 57.99
N THR A 2 34.24 38.26 57.10
CA THR A 2 35.32 37.52 56.38
C THR A 2 34.91 36.43 55.36
N ARG A 3 35.52 36.23 54.19
CA ARG A 3 36.61 36.87 53.40
C ARG A 3 36.68 36.21 52.01
N ASP A 4 37.07 37.01 51.01
CA ASP A 4 38.02 36.80 49.90
C ASP A 4 38.01 35.51 49.03
N ALA A 5 38.05 35.68 47.70
CA ALA A 5 39.30 35.55 46.94
C ALA A 5 39.11 35.85 45.44
N TRP A 6 39.85 36.86 44.99
CA TRP A 6 39.98 37.32 43.61
C TRP A 6 40.80 36.36 42.74
N VAL A 7 40.34 36.22 41.50
CA VAL A 7 41.12 36.36 40.26
C VAL A 7 42.35 35.46 40.09
N PHE A 8 42.14 34.45 39.24
CA PHE A 8 43.17 33.63 38.61
C PHE A 8 44.11 34.45 37.72
N LEU A 9 45.39 34.08 37.83
CA LEU A 9 46.57 34.61 37.18
C LEU A 9 46.60 34.39 35.66
N PHE A 10 47.10 35.44 35.00
CA PHE A 10 47.93 35.51 33.79
C PHE A 10 48.36 34.20 33.07
N LEU A 11 47.95 34.14 31.79
CA LEU A 11 48.74 33.84 30.59
C LEU A 11 50.10 33.14 30.76
N SER A 12 50.23 31.91 30.24
CA SER A 12 51.47 31.50 29.58
C SER A 12 51.26 30.39 28.54
N LEU A 13 51.93 30.60 27.40
CA LEU A 13 52.30 29.68 26.31
C LEU A 13 51.23 29.11 25.36
N LEU A 14 51.12 29.79 24.21
CA LEU A 14 50.99 29.17 22.90
C LEU A 14 52.17 28.20 22.66
N SER A 15 51.90 26.96 22.26
CA SER A 15 52.55 26.34 21.08
C SER A 15 52.16 24.87 20.83
N PHE A 16 51.74 24.64 19.57
CA PHE A 16 51.82 23.42 18.76
C PHE A 16 50.82 22.26 18.90
N LEU A 17 50.12 22.08 17.76
CA LEU A 17 49.86 20.84 17.01
C LEU A 17 48.50 20.11 17.12
N SER A 18 47.81 20.21 15.99
CA SER A 18 47.02 19.17 15.29
C SER A 18 45.54 18.98 15.67
N ALA A 19 44.70 19.49 14.77
CA ALA A 19 43.59 18.80 14.12
C ALA A 19 42.69 17.89 14.98
N MET A 20 41.49 18.39 15.28
CA MET A 20 40.28 17.58 15.30
C MET A 20 39.16 18.37 14.63
N PRO A 21 38.51 17.86 13.57
CA PRO A 21 37.32 18.51 13.00
C PRO A 21 36.20 18.48 14.04
N LEU A 22 35.60 19.64 14.30
CA LEU A 22 34.33 19.73 15.01
C LEU A 22 33.25 19.07 14.14
N PHE A 23 32.90 17.82 14.45
CA PHE A 23 31.63 17.25 14.01
C PHE A 23 30.50 17.97 14.75
N VAL A 24 30.02 19.07 14.18
CA VAL A 24 28.71 19.61 14.54
C VAL A 24 27.66 18.77 13.80
N ASN A 25 27.27 17.68 14.44
CA ASN A 25 26.17 16.84 13.99
C ASN A 25 24.85 17.56 14.30
N THR A 26 24.33 18.32 13.35
CA THR A 26 22.96 18.86 13.41
C THR A 26 22.01 17.92 12.68
N SER A 27 21.86 16.69 13.17
CA SER A 27 20.71 15.87 12.82
C SER A 27 19.57 16.20 13.78
N SER A 28 18.65 17.04 13.31
CA SER A 28 17.32 17.25 13.92
C SER A 28 16.62 15.89 14.14
N PRO A 29 15.96 15.65 15.30
CA PRO A 29 15.22 14.40 15.55
C PRO A 29 13.91 14.29 14.73
N TYR A 30 13.60 15.27 13.90
CA TYR A 30 12.43 15.27 13.03
C TYR A 30 12.83 15.79 11.65
N SER A 31 13.45 14.90 10.86
CA SER A 31 13.51 15.05 9.42
C SER A 31 12.52 14.04 8.85
N SER A 32 11.39 14.51 8.35
CA SER A 32 10.49 13.78 7.46
C SER A 32 11.19 13.58 6.11
N GLN A 33 12.32 12.86 6.12
CA GLN A 33 13.04 12.50 4.92
C GLN A 33 12.22 11.46 4.17
N ARG A 34 11.79 11.84 2.97
CA ARG A 34 11.13 10.98 2.01
C ARG A 34 11.96 9.69 1.83
N PRO A 35 11.35 8.49 1.83
CA PRO A 35 12.07 7.26 1.51
C PRO A 35 12.82 7.45 0.19
N SER A 36 14.10 7.07 0.15
CA SER A 36 14.86 7.08 -1.10
C SER A 36 14.28 6.01 -2.05
N HIS A 37 14.41 6.21 -3.36
CA HIS A 37 13.97 5.21 -4.35
C HIS A 37 14.55 3.82 -4.06
N ALA A 38 15.83 3.76 -3.70
CA ALA A 38 16.50 2.53 -3.27
C ALA A 38 15.78 1.84 -2.10
N SER A 39 15.30 2.61 -1.10
CA SER A 39 14.55 2.04 0.03
C SER A 39 13.17 1.50 -0.38
N GLU A 40 12.52 2.06 -1.40
CA GLU A 40 11.28 1.51 -1.96
C GLU A 40 11.55 0.19 -2.70
N CYS A 41 12.66 0.10 -3.45
CA CYS A 41 13.08 -1.14 -4.09
C CYS A 41 13.44 -2.24 -3.06
N ASP A 42 14.14 -1.89 -1.99
CA ASP A 42 14.47 -2.83 -0.89
C ASP A 42 13.19 -3.30 -0.17
N ALA A 43 12.23 -2.40 0.06
CA ALA A 43 10.94 -2.74 0.65
C ALA A 43 10.17 -3.75 -0.21
N LEU A 44 10.19 -3.61 -1.53
CA LEU A 44 9.60 -4.57 -2.47
C LEU A 44 10.34 -5.92 -2.45
N LEU A 45 11.68 -5.94 -2.41
CA LEU A 45 12.43 -7.19 -2.29
C LEU A 45 12.12 -7.92 -0.98
N GLN A 46 12.03 -7.21 0.14
CA GLN A 46 11.63 -7.79 1.41
C GLN A 46 10.17 -8.26 1.39
N PHE A 47 9.29 -7.53 0.71
CA PHE A 47 7.89 -7.93 0.51
C PHE A 47 7.78 -9.23 -0.28
N ASN A 48 8.59 -9.41 -1.32
CA ASN A 48 8.61 -10.64 -2.12
C ASN A 48 8.93 -11.89 -1.27
N GLN A 49 9.65 -11.74 -0.17
CA GLN A 49 9.98 -12.86 0.73
C GLN A 49 8.79 -13.33 1.58
N THR A 50 7.68 -12.59 1.63
CA THR A 50 6.50 -12.96 2.45
C THR A 50 5.54 -13.90 1.74
N PHE A 51 5.83 -14.29 0.50
CA PHE A 51 4.99 -15.19 -0.30
C PHE A 51 5.78 -16.35 -0.88
N THR A 52 5.04 -17.37 -1.30
CA THR A 52 5.55 -18.50 -2.06
C THR A 52 5.01 -18.43 -3.49
N ILE A 53 5.80 -18.89 -4.46
CA ILE A 53 5.38 -19.00 -5.86
C ILE A 53 4.83 -20.40 -6.10
N SER A 54 3.56 -20.48 -6.48
CA SER A 54 2.82 -21.73 -6.63
C SER A 54 1.91 -21.63 -7.85
N ARG A 55 2.19 -22.41 -8.91
CA ARG A 55 1.46 -22.32 -10.20
C ARG A 55 -0.05 -22.55 -10.06
N ASP A 56 -0.45 -23.37 -9.09
CA ASP A 56 -1.83 -23.65 -8.70
C ASP A 56 -2.54 -22.43 -8.07
N ALA A 57 -1.81 -21.43 -7.58
CA ALA A 57 -2.39 -20.23 -6.96
C ALA A 57 -3.12 -19.32 -7.97
N SER A 58 -2.83 -19.44 -9.27
CA SER A 58 -3.47 -18.63 -10.33
C SER A 58 -3.59 -19.43 -11.64
N ALA A 59 -4.09 -20.67 -11.56
CA ALA A 59 -4.10 -21.63 -12.68
C ALA A 59 -5.18 -21.36 -13.76
N TYR A 60 -6.10 -20.41 -13.54
CA TYR A 60 -7.19 -20.09 -14.48
C TYR A 60 -6.94 -18.79 -15.23
N ASN A 61 -7.62 -18.65 -16.38
CA ASN A 61 -7.49 -17.52 -17.30
C ASN A 61 -7.74 -16.19 -16.58
N CYS A 62 -6.78 -15.26 -16.72
CA CYS A 62 -6.77 -13.99 -16.00
C CYS A 62 -7.21 -12.80 -16.86
N ASP A 63 -7.39 -13.03 -18.15
CA ASP A 63 -7.96 -12.06 -19.09
C ASP A 63 -9.13 -12.72 -19.82
N PHE A 64 -10.35 -12.45 -19.34
CA PHE A 64 -11.57 -12.85 -20.02
C PHE A 64 -12.11 -11.76 -20.97
N ARG A 65 -11.41 -10.64 -21.16
CA ARG A 65 -11.84 -9.62 -22.15
C ARG A 65 -11.54 -10.07 -23.58
N ASN A 66 -10.55 -10.94 -23.77
CA ASN A 66 -10.22 -11.53 -25.06
C ASN A 66 -10.31 -13.06 -24.98
N PHE A 67 -11.36 -13.64 -25.59
CA PHE A 67 -11.50 -15.09 -25.80
C PHE A 67 -10.39 -15.70 -26.68
N PHE A 68 -9.51 -14.87 -27.23
CA PHE A 68 -8.37 -15.25 -28.04
C PHE A 68 -7.10 -14.71 -27.37
N TRP A 69 -6.31 -15.66 -26.82
CA TRP A 69 -5.02 -15.48 -26.13
C TRP A 69 -5.16 -15.06 -24.66
N ALA A 70 -5.39 -16.07 -23.82
CA ALA A 70 -5.17 -16.00 -22.39
C ALA A 70 -3.74 -15.49 -22.14
N ASN A 71 -3.59 -14.29 -21.58
CA ASN A 71 -2.31 -13.86 -21.05
C ASN A 71 -1.97 -14.81 -19.89
N THR A 72 -1.02 -15.72 -20.11
CA THR A 72 -0.73 -16.80 -19.15
C THR A 72 -0.22 -16.19 -17.86
N SER A 73 -0.87 -16.48 -16.73
CA SER A 73 -0.36 -16.17 -15.39
C SER A 73 1.13 -16.54 -15.28
N TYR A 74 1.94 -15.70 -14.66
CA TYR A 74 3.38 -15.92 -14.48
C TYR A 74 3.89 -15.11 -13.28
N PRO A 75 4.98 -15.49 -12.61
CA PRO A 75 5.42 -14.84 -11.40
C PRO A 75 6.16 -13.55 -11.74
N LYS A 76 5.45 -12.41 -11.77
CA LYS A 76 6.04 -11.08 -12.04
C LYS A 76 7.23 -10.76 -11.14
N THR A 77 7.23 -11.27 -9.90
CA THR A 77 8.33 -11.11 -8.95
C THR A 77 9.62 -11.82 -9.37
N ALA A 78 9.60 -12.68 -10.39
CA ALA A 78 10.81 -13.26 -10.99
C ALA A 78 11.68 -12.22 -11.70
N SER A 79 11.10 -11.09 -12.13
CA SER A 79 11.86 -9.96 -12.69
C SER A 79 12.57 -9.12 -11.62
N TRP A 80 12.26 -9.32 -10.33
CA TRP A 80 12.73 -8.45 -9.25
C TRP A 80 14.14 -8.86 -8.81
N GLN A 81 15.13 -8.06 -9.22
CA GLN A 81 16.54 -8.38 -8.98
C GLN A 81 17.23 -7.32 -8.12
N LYS A 82 17.95 -7.78 -7.08
CA LYS A 82 18.74 -6.90 -6.22
C LYS A 82 19.79 -6.14 -7.05
N GLY A 83 19.89 -4.83 -6.82
CA GLY A 83 20.84 -3.96 -7.53
C GLY A 83 20.35 -3.44 -8.88
N THR A 84 19.12 -3.76 -9.28
CA THR A 84 18.46 -3.18 -10.45
C THR A 84 17.41 -2.15 -10.03
N ASP A 85 17.06 -1.24 -10.93
CA ASP A 85 16.00 -0.25 -10.69
C ASP A 85 14.64 -0.94 -10.67
N CYS A 86 13.94 -0.87 -9.54
CA CYS A 86 12.63 -1.49 -9.39
C CYS A 86 11.54 -0.88 -10.28
N CYS A 87 11.75 0.30 -10.87
CA CYS A 87 10.84 0.86 -11.88
C CYS A 87 10.83 0.06 -13.19
N SER A 88 11.82 -0.81 -13.41
CA SER A 88 11.89 -1.73 -14.54
C SER A 88 11.27 -3.10 -14.27
N TRP A 89 10.85 -3.36 -13.03
CA TRP A 89 10.30 -4.66 -12.64
C TRP A 89 8.86 -4.85 -13.11
N ASP A 90 8.53 -6.08 -13.51
CA ASP A 90 7.16 -6.43 -13.88
C ASP A 90 6.22 -6.18 -12.71
N GLY A 91 5.08 -5.55 -13.03
CA GLY A 91 4.06 -5.19 -12.04
C GLY A 91 4.40 -3.95 -11.21
N VAL A 92 5.58 -3.35 -11.31
CA VAL A 92 5.91 -2.10 -10.62
C VAL A 92 5.68 -0.92 -11.55
N THR A 93 5.01 0.12 -11.06
CA THR A 93 4.83 1.38 -11.79
C THR A 93 5.40 2.51 -10.97
N CYS A 94 6.29 3.29 -11.58
CA CYS A 94 6.87 4.49 -10.96
C CYS A 94 6.29 5.78 -11.53
N HIS A 95 6.44 6.87 -10.77
CA HIS A 95 6.14 8.21 -11.25
C HIS A 95 7.13 8.63 -12.34
N MET A 96 6.62 9.14 -13.47
CA MET A 96 7.38 9.44 -14.71
C MET A 96 8.56 10.42 -14.60
N SER A 97 8.80 11.04 -13.43
CA SER A 97 9.75 12.15 -13.30
C SER A 97 10.43 12.26 -11.93
N LYS A 98 10.11 11.35 -11.01
CA LYS A 98 10.50 11.48 -9.60
C LYS A 98 10.93 10.14 -9.01
N ASP A 99 10.94 9.08 -9.84
CA ASP A 99 11.40 7.72 -9.57
C ASP A 99 10.98 7.22 -8.19
N TYR A 100 9.67 7.20 -7.96
CA TYR A 100 9.09 6.56 -6.78
C TYR A 100 7.95 5.66 -7.20
N VAL A 101 7.73 4.60 -6.43
CA VAL A 101 6.72 3.60 -6.71
C VAL A 101 5.32 4.17 -6.43
N ILE A 102 4.47 4.14 -7.45
CA ILE A 102 3.07 4.57 -7.41
C ILE A 102 2.08 3.45 -7.71
N GLY A 103 2.54 2.32 -8.25
CA GLY A 103 1.68 1.19 -8.58
C GLY A 103 2.39 -0.12 -8.32
N LEU A 104 1.64 -1.08 -7.79
CA LEU A 104 2.05 -2.46 -7.67
C LEU A 104 0.90 -3.36 -8.15
N ASP A 105 1.12 -4.09 -9.23
CA ASP A 105 0.18 -5.04 -9.81
C ASP A 105 0.77 -6.46 -9.83
N LEU A 106 0.35 -7.24 -8.85
CA LEU A 106 0.72 -8.64 -8.71
C LEU A 106 -0.45 -9.58 -9.02
N SER A 107 -1.46 -9.12 -9.77
CA SER A 107 -2.48 -10.03 -10.30
C SER A 107 -1.84 -11.14 -11.11
N CYS A 108 -2.38 -12.35 -10.96
CA CYS A 108 -1.98 -13.50 -11.79
C CYS A 108 -0.50 -13.86 -11.70
N SER A 109 0.09 -13.58 -10.53
CA SER A 109 1.52 -13.76 -10.26
C SER A 109 1.88 -15.09 -9.59
N TRP A 110 0.97 -16.07 -9.55
CA TRP A 110 1.19 -17.35 -8.84
C TRP A 110 1.55 -17.17 -7.35
N LEU A 111 1.14 -16.06 -6.73
CA LEU A 111 1.49 -15.75 -5.35
C LEU A 111 0.56 -16.48 -4.40
N ARG A 112 1.15 -17.26 -3.49
CA ARG A 112 0.47 -17.94 -2.39
C ARG A 112 1.05 -17.46 -1.06
N GLY A 113 0.19 -16.95 -0.19
CA GLY A 113 0.58 -16.45 1.13
C GLY A 113 -0.40 -15.41 1.66
N ALA A 114 -0.15 -14.95 2.88
CA ALA A 114 -0.94 -13.96 3.58
C ALA A 114 -0.24 -12.60 3.56
N LEU A 115 -1.00 -11.53 3.36
CA LEU A 115 -0.50 -10.18 3.61
C LEU A 115 -0.70 -9.85 5.09
N HIS A 116 0.41 -9.59 5.78
CA HIS A 116 0.39 -9.22 7.19
C HIS A 116 0.42 -7.69 7.35
N SER A 117 -0.20 -7.15 8.40
CA SER A 117 -0.27 -5.71 8.67
C SER A 117 1.09 -5.04 8.90
N ASN A 118 2.13 -5.82 9.24
CA ASN A 118 3.51 -5.38 9.41
C ASN A 118 4.36 -5.52 8.13
N SER A 119 3.73 -5.78 6.98
CA SER A 119 4.40 -5.91 5.69
C SER A 119 5.18 -4.64 5.30
N THR A 120 6.34 -4.81 4.68
CA THR A 120 7.11 -3.69 4.11
C THR A 120 6.39 -2.96 2.99
N LEU A 121 5.33 -3.54 2.42
CA LEU A 121 4.45 -2.86 1.47
C LEU A 121 3.92 -1.53 2.01
N PHE A 122 3.63 -1.45 3.31
CA PHE A 122 3.12 -0.24 3.96
C PHE A 122 4.17 0.88 4.08
N SER A 123 5.44 0.62 3.76
CA SER A 123 6.48 1.65 3.66
C SER A 123 6.39 2.48 2.37
N LEU A 124 5.69 1.97 1.33
CA LEU A 124 5.49 2.65 0.04
C LEU A 124 4.42 3.75 0.17
N ARG A 125 4.79 4.87 0.79
CA ARG A 125 3.86 5.95 1.13
C ARG A 125 3.19 6.62 -0.08
N ASN A 126 3.79 6.49 -1.26
CA ASN A 126 3.31 7.10 -2.49
C ASN A 126 2.45 6.16 -3.35
N LEU A 127 2.14 4.96 -2.86
CA LEU A 127 1.39 3.97 -3.60
C LEU A 127 -0.04 4.46 -3.89
N GLN A 128 -0.40 4.49 -5.17
CA GLN A 128 -1.69 4.96 -5.68
C GLN A 128 -2.56 3.82 -6.21
N ARG A 129 -1.93 2.74 -6.69
CA ARG A 129 -2.57 1.56 -7.29
C ARG A 129 -2.02 0.28 -6.67
N LEU A 130 -2.90 -0.62 -6.25
CA LEU A 130 -2.51 -1.90 -5.63
C LEU A 130 -3.44 -3.05 -6.06
N ASN A 131 -2.84 -4.14 -6.52
CA ASN A 131 -3.50 -5.40 -6.89
C ASN A 131 -2.69 -6.59 -6.36
N LEU A 132 -3.30 -7.41 -5.50
CA LEU A 132 -2.63 -8.46 -4.72
C LEU A 132 -3.44 -9.76 -4.74
N ALA A 133 -2.76 -10.90 -4.55
CA ALA A 133 -3.36 -12.19 -4.21
C ALA A 133 -3.07 -12.55 -2.74
N GLY A 134 -3.98 -13.22 -2.02
CA GLY A 134 -3.73 -13.71 -0.65
C GLY A 134 -4.87 -13.44 0.34
N THR A 135 -4.58 -13.34 1.64
CA THR A 135 -5.50 -12.74 2.65
C THR A 135 -5.29 -11.24 2.75
N PHE A 136 -6.31 -10.46 3.10
CA PHE A 136 -6.28 -9.00 2.99
C PHE A 136 -6.11 -8.26 4.34
N PRO A 137 -5.05 -7.47 4.56
CA PRO A 137 -4.90 -6.65 5.75
C PRO A 137 -5.70 -5.37 5.61
N ILE A 138 -6.58 -5.13 6.57
CA ILE A 138 -7.47 -3.97 6.60
C ILE A 138 -6.71 -2.63 6.58
N SER A 139 -5.42 -2.62 6.96
CA SER A 139 -4.56 -1.42 6.99
C SER A 139 -4.31 -0.79 5.63
N ILE A 140 -4.45 -1.53 4.53
CA ILE A 140 -4.30 -1.00 3.15
C ILE A 140 -5.29 0.12 2.84
N PHE A 141 -6.47 0.09 3.47
CA PHE A 141 -7.49 1.12 3.35
C PHE A 141 -7.08 2.46 3.98
N HIS A 142 -6.04 2.47 4.82
CA HIS A 142 -5.49 3.67 5.44
C HIS A 142 -4.26 4.22 4.69
N LEU A 143 -3.92 3.68 3.52
CA LEU A 143 -2.83 4.22 2.71
C LEU A 143 -3.21 5.64 2.22
N PRO A 144 -2.43 6.67 2.58
CA PRO A 144 -2.86 8.06 2.49
C PRO A 144 -2.99 8.59 1.06
N ASN A 145 -2.42 7.89 0.09
CA ASN A 145 -2.41 8.27 -1.33
C ASN A 145 -3.08 7.24 -2.25
N LEU A 146 -3.71 6.19 -1.68
CA LEU A 146 -4.28 5.09 -2.46
C LEU A 146 -5.57 5.53 -3.15
N ARG A 147 -5.51 5.73 -4.46
CA ARG A 147 -6.66 6.18 -5.27
C ARG A 147 -7.43 5.02 -5.89
N SER A 148 -6.78 3.89 -6.14
CA SER A 148 -7.40 2.74 -6.78
C SER A 148 -6.96 1.45 -6.13
N LEU A 149 -7.91 0.75 -5.54
CA LEU A 149 -7.73 -0.60 -5.02
C LEU A 149 -8.57 -1.56 -5.87
N ALA A 150 -7.90 -2.41 -6.63
CA ALA A 150 -8.55 -3.41 -7.48
C ALA A 150 -7.99 -4.78 -7.13
N LEU A 151 -8.84 -5.63 -6.58
CA LEU A 151 -8.51 -6.99 -6.13
C LEU A 151 -9.36 -8.04 -6.82
N THR A 152 -9.90 -7.68 -7.99
CA THR A 152 -10.84 -8.52 -8.72
C THR A 152 -10.22 -9.85 -9.13
N TYR A 153 -11.01 -10.92 -9.10
CA TYR A 153 -10.59 -12.28 -9.46
C TYR A 153 -9.58 -12.94 -8.52
N ASN A 154 -9.53 -12.50 -7.26
CA ASN A 154 -8.83 -13.23 -6.21
C ASN A 154 -9.83 -14.11 -5.43
N PHE A 155 -10.23 -15.24 -6.03
CA PHE A 155 -11.31 -16.11 -5.52
C PHE A 155 -11.09 -16.70 -4.12
N ASN A 156 -9.88 -16.64 -3.57
CA ASN A 156 -9.57 -17.08 -2.21
C ASN A 156 -9.25 -15.91 -1.25
N LEU A 157 -9.33 -14.66 -1.73
CA LEU A 157 -9.08 -13.48 -0.92
C LEU A 157 -10.24 -13.23 0.02
N THR A 158 -10.00 -13.50 1.29
CA THR A 158 -10.95 -13.25 2.38
C THR A 158 -10.65 -11.91 3.05
N GLY A 159 -11.70 -11.28 3.59
CA GLY A 159 -11.62 -10.02 4.30
C GLY A 159 -13.00 -9.43 4.58
N THR A 160 -13.04 -8.33 5.33
CA THR A 160 -14.25 -7.53 5.57
C THR A 160 -13.93 -6.06 5.31
N LEU A 161 -14.96 -5.26 5.02
CA LEU A 161 -14.79 -3.80 4.97
C LEU A 161 -14.69 -3.24 6.39
N PRO A 162 -13.70 -2.38 6.71
CA PRO A 162 -13.56 -1.84 8.05
C PRO A 162 -14.70 -0.88 8.41
N HIS A 163 -15.11 -0.94 9.68
CA HIS A 163 -15.88 0.12 10.32
C HIS A 163 -14.96 1.26 10.75
N THR A 164 -14.31 1.92 9.79
CA THR A 164 -13.43 3.07 10.03
C THR A 164 -14.00 4.35 9.44
N ASN A 165 -13.39 5.49 9.78
CA ASN A 165 -13.73 6.77 9.19
C ASN A 165 -12.98 6.97 7.87
N TRP A 166 -13.71 6.96 6.77
CA TRP A 166 -13.17 7.07 5.42
C TRP A 166 -13.06 8.51 4.90
N SER A 167 -13.44 9.51 5.70
CA SER A 167 -13.64 10.88 5.21
C SER A 167 -12.36 11.53 4.62
N SER A 168 -11.18 11.04 5.00
CA SER A 168 -9.89 11.49 4.46
C SER A 168 -9.32 10.58 3.36
N SER A 169 -10.01 9.50 3.01
CA SER A 169 -9.54 8.54 2.02
C SER A 169 -9.59 9.15 0.61
N PRO A 170 -8.49 9.14 -0.16
CA PRO A 170 -8.47 9.61 -1.54
C PRO A 170 -8.98 8.56 -2.54
N LEU A 171 -9.60 7.48 -2.04
CA LEU A 171 -9.99 6.33 -2.85
C LEU A 171 -11.09 6.72 -3.84
N VAL A 172 -10.79 6.51 -5.12
CA VAL A 172 -11.66 6.79 -6.27
C VAL A 172 -12.26 5.50 -6.83
N ARG A 173 -11.52 4.40 -6.76
CA ARG A 173 -11.94 3.10 -7.29
C ARG A 173 -11.74 2.01 -6.26
N LEU A 174 -12.81 1.31 -5.93
CA LEU A 174 -12.80 0.09 -5.11
C LEU A 174 -13.44 -1.05 -5.89
N SER A 175 -12.66 -2.09 -6.20
CA SER A 175 -13.14 -3.29 -6.89
C SER A 175 -12.74 -4.53 -6.11
N LEU A 176 -13.72 -5.16 -5.47
CA LEU A 176 -13.59 -6.39 -4.68
C LEU A 176 -14.35 -7.56 -5.30
N SER A 177 -14.80 -7.44 -6.55
CA SER A 177 -15.58 -8.49 -7.22
C SER A 177 -14.81 -9.81 -7.37
N TYR A 178 -15.49 -10.95 -7.36
CA TYR A 178 -14.91 -12.28 -7.48
C TYR A 178 -13.87 -12.57 -6.39
N THR A 179 -14.21 -12.25 -5.14
CA THR A 179 -13.40 -12.52 -3.95
C THR A 179 -14.28 -13.14 -2.86
N LYS A 180 -13.67 -13.58 -1.74
CA LYS A 180 -14.39 -14.06 -0.54
C LYS A 180 -14.48 -12.97 0.53
N PHE A 181 -14.56 -11.71 0.10
CA PHE A 181 -14.91 -10.63 1.02
C PHE A 181 -16.34 -10.84 1.51
N HIS A 182 -16.53 -10.76 2.82
CA HIS A 182 -17.78 -11.13 3.48
C HIS A 182 -18.19 -10.13 4.54
N GLY A 183 -19.35 -10.38 5.15
CA GLY A 183 -19.97 -9.52 6.16
C GLY A 183 -20.76 -8.36 5.55
N PRO A 184 -21.24 -7.42 6.37
CA PRO A 184 -22.02 -6.29 5.91
C PRO A 184 -21.18 -5.22 5.21
N ILE A 185 -21.82 -4.46 4.33
CA ILE A 185 -21.27 -3.19 3.83
C ILE A 185 -21.52 -2.13 4.93
N PRO A 186 -20.47 -1.58 5.57
CA PRO A 186 -20.66 -0.68 6.71
C PRO A 186 -21.20 0.68 6.26
N ASP A 187 -22.01 1.33 7.10
CA ASP A 187 -22.54 2.68 6.85
C ASP A 187 -21.44 3.70 6.53
N SER A 188 -20.24 3.50 7.07
CA SER A 188 -19.12 4.40 6.82
C SER A 188 -18.63 4.39 5.37
N VAL A 189 -19.02 3.42 4.54
CA VAL A 189 -18.77 3.45 3.08
C VAL A 189 -19.28 4.75 2.47
N GLY A 190 -20.40 5.30 2.96
CA GLY A 190 -20.92 6.60 2.51
C GLY A 190 -20.00 7.79 2.76
N ASN A 191 -18.92 7.63 3.53
CA ASN A 191 -17.93 8.68 3.78
C ASN A 191 -16.80 8.68 2.74
N LEU A 192 -16.77 7.74 1.80
CA LEU A 192 -15.82 7.69 0.69
C LEU A 192 -16.18 8.72 -0.41
N THR A 193 -16.22 10.00 -0.07
CA THR A 193 -16.75 11.08 -0.94
C THR A 193 -16.01 11.27 -2.27
N SER A 194 -14.81 10.71 -2.42
CA SER A 194 -14.05 10.69 -3.67
C SER A 194 -14.35 9.49 -4.58
N LEU A 195 -15.16 8.53 -4.12
CA LEU A 195 -15.38 7.27 -4.82
C LEU A 195 -16.25 7.46 -6.06
N GLU A 196 -15.71 7.03 -7.20
CA GLU A 196 -16.39 7.10 -8.51
C GLU A 196 -16.80 5.71 -9.00
N TYR A 197 -16.14 4.64 -8.50
CA TYR A 197 -16.37 3.26 -8.93
C TYR A 197 -16.36 2.31 -7.73
N LEU A 198 -17.46 1.60 -7.54
CA LEU A 198 -17.62 0.53 -6.55
C LEU A 198 -18.14 -0.74 -7.23
N ALA A 199 -17.34 -1.82 -7.19
CA ALA A 199 -17.75 -3.13 -7.69
C ALA A 199 -17.49 -4.22 -6.66
N LEU A 200 -18.54 -4.92 -6.25
CA LEU A 200 -18.53 -5.99 -5.24
C LEU A 200 -19.14 -7.30 -5.79
N ILE A 201 -19.17 -7.45 -7.11
CA ILE A 201 -19.90 -8.53 -7.81
C ILE A 201 -19.36 -9.91 -7.41
N ASP A 202 -20.23 -10.91 -7.22
CA ASP A 202 -19.85 -12.30 -6.94
C ASP A 202 -18.86 -12.41 -5.77
N SER A 203 -19.24 -11.78 -4.65
CA SER A 203 -18.55 -11.82 -3.37
C SER A 203 -19.50 -12.28 -2.25
N GLU A 204 -18.99 -12.52 -1.05
CA GLU A 204 -19.75 -13.09 0.08
C GLU A 204 -20.36 -12.00 1.01
N PHE A 205 -20.59 -10.79 0.51
CA PHE A 205 -21.23 -9.71 1.29
C PHE A 205 -22.67 -10.08 1.66
N THR A 206 -23.06 -9.74 2.89
CA THR A 206 -24.38 -10.04 3.48
C THR A 206 -25.03 -8.78 4.05
N GLY A 207 -26.26 -8.90 4.56
CA GLY A 207 -26.98 -7.79 5.22
C GLY A 207 -27.69 -6.87 4.22
N SER A 208 -28.00 -5.64 4.61
CA SER A 208 -28.64 -4.65 3.73
C SER A 208 -27.63 -3.70 3.09
N LEU A 209 -28.03 -3.08 1.98
CA LEU A 209 -27.27 -1.96 1.41
C LEU A 209 -27.44 -0.74 2.32
N PRO A 210 -26.36 -0.16 2.90
CA PRO A 210 -26.49 0.98 3.79
C PRO A 210 -27.05 2.19 3.03
N PRO A 211 -28.06 2.90 3.57
CA PRO A 211 -28.63 4.09 2.92
C PRO A 211 -27.59 5.20 2.67
N THR A 212 -26.52 5.22 3.47
CA THR A 212 -25.40 6.15 3.31
C THR A 212 -24.66 5.99 1.99
N ILE A 213 -24.86 4.91 1.24
CA ILE A 213 -24.35 4.80 -0.13
C ILE A 213 -24.87 5.93 -1.03
N GLY A 214 -26.04 6.49 -0.71
CA GLY A 214 -26.59 7.67 -1.37
C GLY A 214 -25.80 8.96 -1.15
N ASN A 215 -24.87 9.00 -0.18
CA ASN A 215 -23.99 10.15 0.06
C ASN A 215 -22.77 10.18 -0.89
N LEU A 216 -22.60 9.15 -1.72
CA LEU A 216 -21.48 9.04 -2.65
C LEU A 216 -21.75 9.85 -3.93
N ASP A 217 -21.73 11.17 -3.83
CA ASP A 217 -22.12 12.10 -4.90
C ASP A 217 -21.32 11.95 -6.21
N ARG A 218 -20.12 11.37 -6.15
CA ARG A 218 -19.25 11.15 -7.32
C ARG A 218 -19.39 9.75 -7.93
N LEU A 219 -20.16 8.87 -7.30
CA LEU A 219 -20.27 7.48 -7.72
C LEU A 219 -20.95 7.40 -9.08
N SER A 220 -20.20 6.97 -10.09
CA SER A 220 -20.64 6.84 -11.48
C SER A 220 -20.89 5.38 -11.87
N PHE A 221 -20.30 4.44 -11.13
CA PHE A 221 -20.44 3.01 -11.36
C PHE A 221 -20.63 2.27 -10.04
N LEU A 222 -21.75 1.58 -9.92
CA LEU A 222 -22.09 0.70 -8.81
C LEU A 222 -22.48 -0.67 -9.34
N ALA A 223 -21.77 -1.72 -8.92
CA ALA A 223 -22.11 -3.09 -9.27
C ALA A 223 -22.11 -4.00 -8.06
N LEU A 224 -23.29 -4.58 -7.79
CA LEU A 224 -23.62 -5.37 -6.59
C LEU A 224 -24.29 -6.70 -6.97
N GLY A 225 -23.99 -7.26 -8.16
CA GLY A 225 -24.57 -8.53 -8.60
C GLY A 225 -23.99 -9.72 -7.82
N GLY A 226 -24.77 -10.76 -7.56
CA GLY A 226 -24.24 -12.00 -6.99
C GLY A 226 -23.75 -11.92 -5.53
N ILE A 227 -24.19 -10.90 -4.78
CA ILE A 227 -24.02 -10.81 -3.32
C ILE A 227 -25.34 -11.09 -2.59
N ASN A 228 -25.27 -11.47 -1.32
CA ASN A 228 -26.43 -11.90 -0.54
C ASN A 228 -27.05 -10.74 0.26
N LEU A 229 -27.48 -9.69 -0.44
CA LEU A 229 -28.14 -8.55 0.19
C LEU A 229 -29.63 -8.82 0.45
N SER A 230 -30.07 -8.54 1.66
CA SER A 230 -31.49 -8.50 2.04
C SER A 230 -32.09 -7.12 1.75
N GLY A 231 -33.29 -7.10 1.17
CA GLY A 231 -34.09 -5.87 1.08
C GLY A 231 -34.76 -5.53 2.42
N THR A 232 -35.03 -4.24 2.61
CA THR A 232 -35.95 -3.71 3.63
C THR A 232 -37.22 -3.22 2.95
#